data_AF-A0A1D8MT85-F1
#
_entry.id   AF-A0A1D8MT85-F1
#
_cell.length_a   1.000
_cell.length_b   1.000
_cell.length_c   1.000
_cell.angle_alpha   90.00
_cell.angle_beta   90.00
_cell.angle_gamma   90.00
#
_symmetry.space_group_name_H-M   'P 1'
#
loop_
_entity.id
_entity.type
_entity.pdbx_description
1 polymer ?
#
loop_
_entity_poly.entity_id
_entity_poly.type
_entity_poly.pdbx_seq_one_letter_code
_entity_poly.pdbx_strand_id
1 'polypeptide(L)'
;MSSENRDSETDTGVSFEENEEGGEQMFLDVEKDPDTPEDLRRMREEVPGEQFAGPEYGEQSARDFVEAEMSSPEAEGLGGSLTNELVETQAGTVLKEFCARPKMAYVQMLGRIPSFNLEYQDQESRIRNEETFRQYTEDMDIEVPDILGVQDEYVEFETLDGTNMNTYLNQASDDEAYEAGELVGGFLADLHEKDVAFTDLRINNFMINERGLGFVDGEYFSEDASSWEKKMDMITMISSLKQVESEAYKSFRHGFKQEYGEKIDLYEDAISTFTSPIHAKILEKDTERYENAKANVRNNLEEYRDSLF
;
A
#
# COMPACT_ATOMS: atom_id res chain seq x y z
N MET A 1 30.24 16.61 -58.87
CA MET A 1 31.66 16.31 -59.17
C MET A 1 32.53 17.14 -58.24
N SER A 2 33.00 16.52 -57.16
CA SER A 2 34.33 16.64 -56.57
C SER A 2 34.26 15.98 -55.20
N SER A 3 34.80 14.77 -55.20
CA SER A 3 35.16 13.92 -54.07
C SER A 3 36.22 14.58 -53.21
N GLU A 4 36.17 14.39 -51.90
CA GLU A 4 37.38 14.19 -51.11
C GLU A 4 37.08 13.30 -49.91
N ASN A 5 37.62 12.09 -49.99
CA ASN A 5 37.75 11.10 -48.93
C ASN A 5 38.69 11.65 -47.83
N ARG A 6 38.42 11.29 -46.57
CA ARG A 6 39.47 11.06 -45.58
C ARG A 6 38.98 10.09 -44.51
N ASP A 7 39.52 8.88 -44.61
CA ASP A 7 39.57 7.87 -43.56
C ASP A 7 40.53 8.31 -42.45
N SER A 8 40.21 7.95 -41.21
CA SER A 8 41.23 7.59 -40.21
C SER A 8 40.62 6.69 -39.14
N GLU A 9 40.94 5.41 -39.26
CA GLU A 9 40.80 4.37 -38.24
C GLU A 9 41.69 4.70 -37.03
N THR A 10 41.17 4.52 -35.82
CA THR A 10 42.01 4.24 -34.65
C THR A 10 41.44 3.03 -33.93
N ASP A 11 42.15 1.95 -34.16
CA ASP A 11 42.14 0.63 -33.53
C ASP A 11 42.54 0.77 -32.04
N THR A 12 41.64 0.38 -31.14
CA THR A 12 41.97 0.13 -29.72
C THR A 12 41.57 -1.29 -29.38
N GLY A 13 42.51 -2.21 -29.59
CA GLY A 13 42.45 -3.56 -29.08
C GLY A 13 42.42 -3.55 -27.55
N VAL A 14 41.34 -4.07 -26.98
CA VAL A 14 41.27 -4.50 -25.59
C VAL A 14 41.12 -6.01 -25.62
N SER A 15 42.21 -6.71 -25.34
CA SER A 15 42.24 -8.14 -25.07
C SER A 15 41.66 -8.39 -23.68
N PHE A 16 40.53 -9.07 -23.59
CA PHE A 16 40.05 -9.66 -22.35
C PHE A 16 40.67 -11.06 -22.23
N GLU A 17 41.54 -11.23 -21.23
CA GLU A 17 42.02 -12.54 -20.79
C GLU A 17 40.93 -13.20 -19.95
N GLU A 18 40.48 -14.38 -20.38
CA GLU A 18 39.64 -15.28 -19.60
C GLU A 18 40.48 -15.87 -18.46
N ASN A 19 40.19 -15.47 -17.22
CA ASN A 19 40.63 -16.20 -16.03
C ASN A 19 39.53 -17.17 -15.60
N GLU A 20 39.68 -18.43 -16.00
CA GLU A 20 39.00 -19.57 -15.38
C GLU A 20 39.74 -19.93 -14.07
N GLU A 21 39.24 -19.45 -12.93
CA GLU A 21 39.58 -20.02 -11.63
C GLU A 21 38.31 -20.56 -10.96
N GLY A 22 38.35 -21.87 -10.69
CA GLY A 22 37.27 -22.64 -10.12
C GLY A 22 36.95 -22.24 -8.69
N GLY A 23 35.69 -21.90 -8.45
CA GLY A 23 35.08 -21.84 -7.12
C GLY A 23 34.46 -23.19 -6.76
N GLU A 24 34.97 -23.79 -5.68
CA GLU A 24 34.35 -24.92 -5.00
C GLU A 24 32.89 -24.61 -4.65
N GLN A 25 31.97 -25.47 -5.08
CA GLN A 25 30.59 -25.46 -4.62
C GLN A 25 30.55 -25.85 -3.14
N MET A 26 30.49 -24.87 -2.25
CA MET A 26 29.99 -25.07 -0.89
C MET A 26 28.49 -25.33 -0.97
N PHE A 27 28.10 -26.59 -0.79
CA PHE A 27 26.74 -26.94 -0.40
C PHE A 27 26.50 -26.36 0.98
N LEU A 28 25.75 -25.25 1.05
CA LEU A 28 25.05 -24.87 2.26
C LEU A 28 23.95 -25.91 2.46
N ASP A 29 24.07 -26.70 3.53
CA ASP A 29 22.95 -27.45 4.08
C ASP A 29 21.83 -26.44 4.35
N VAL A 30 20.78 -26.50 3.52
CA VAL A 30 19.53 -25.81 3.76
C VAL A 30 18.94 -26.46 5.01
N GLU A 31 19.14 -25.82 6.16
CA GLU A 31 18.37 -26.11 7.35
C GLU A 31 16.89 -25.98 6.99
N LYS A 32 16.17 -27.06 7.22
CA LYS A 32 14.75 -27.20 6.88
C LYS A 32 13.96 -26.02 7.45
N ASP A 33 13.16 -25.40 6.59
CA ASP A 33 12.07 -24.52 7.00
C ASP A 33 11.25 -25.18 8.12
N PRO A 34 10.91 -24.45 9.20
CA PRO A 34 9.99 -24.92 10.21
C PRO A 34 8.56 -24.96 9.63
N ASP A 35 8.21 -26.09 9.00
CA ASP A 35 6.91 -26.34 8.38
C ASP A 35 5.77 -26.59 9.39
N THR A 36 6.04 -26.53 10.70
CA THR A 36 5.02 -26.84 11.72
C THR A 36 4.77 -25.70 12.72
N PRO A 37 3.51 -25.47 13.11
CA PRO A 37 3.14 -24.51 14.17
C PRO A 37 3.86 -24.74 15.51
N GLU A 38 4.34 -25.96 15.78
CA GLU A 38 5.09 -26.30 17.00
C GLU A 38 6.53 -25.77 16.98
N ASP A 39 7.17 -25.70 15.81
CA ASP A 39 8.54 -25.18 15.67
C ASP A 39 8.57 -23.66 15.94
N LEU A 40 7.56 -22.92 15.47
CA LEU A 40 7.41 -21.49 15.71
C LEU A 40 7.10 -21.17 17.17
N ARG A 41 6.30 -22.02 17.82
CA ARG A 41 5.99 -21.88 19.25
C ARG A 41 7.25 -22.06 20.12
N ARG A 42 8.13 -23.00 19.74
CA ARG A 42 9.42 -23.20 20.42
C ARG A 42 10.36 -21.99 20.27
N MET A 43 10.39 -21.35 19.10
CA MET A 43 11.19 -20.14 18.87
C MET A 43 10.68 -18.93 19.68
N ARG A 44 9.36 -18.83 19.90
CA ARG A 44 8.75 -17.76 20.71
C ARG A 44 9.03 -17.89 22.21
N GLU A 45 9.25 -19.11 22.70
CA GLU A 45 9.57 -19.39 24.12
C GLU A 45 11.06 -19.15 24.45
N GLU A 46 11.94 -18.96 23.45
CA GLU A 46 13.40 -18.79 23.65
C GLU A 46 13.89 -17.33 23.61
N VAL A 47 13.02 -16.34 23.38
CA VAL A 47 13.41 -14.91 23.40
C VAL A 47 13.20 -14.34 24.82
N PRO A 48 14.25 -13.88 25.52
CA PRO A 48 14.10 -13.21 26.81
C PRO A 48 13.39 -11.87 26.61
N GLY A 49 12.19 -11.73 27.19
CA GLY A 49 11.42 -10.48 27.10
C GLY A 49 12.11 -9.32 27.83
N GLU A 50 12.49 -8.30 27.07
CA GLU A 50 12.79 -6.97 27.62
C GLU A 50 11.46 -6.22 27.82
N GLN A 51 11.16 -5.88 29.08
CA GLN A 51 10.02 -5.05 29.44
C GLN A 51 10.36 -3.58 29.14
N PHE A 52 9.71 -3.00 28.13
CA PHE A 52 9.75 -1.56 27.89
C PHE A 52 8.69 -0.87 28.76
N ALA A 53 9.13 0.11 29.55
CA ALA A 53 8.26 0.98 30.33
C ALA A 53 7.83 2.18 29.46
N GLY A 54 6.60 2.16 28.96
CA GLY A 54 5.94 3.33 28.39
C GLY A 54 5.44 4.31 29.48
N PRO A 55 5.14 5.57 29.12
CA PRO A 55 4.65 6.56 30.06
C PRO A 55 3.22 6.24 30.56
N GLU A 56 3.02 6.25 31.87
CA GLU A 56 1.70 6.07 32.52
C GLU A 56 0.76 7.24 32.16
N TYR A 57 -0.06 7.06 31.12
CA TYR A 57 -1.30 7.82 30.93
C TYR A 57 -2.45 7.03 31.54
N GLY A 58 -3.51 7.71 32.00
CA GLY A 58 -4.58 7.13 32.81
C GLY A 58 -5.37 6.02 32.09
N GLU A 59 -4.86 4.78 32.13
CA GLU A 59 -5.36 3.57 31.47
C GLU A 59 -6.74 3.08 31.96
N GLN A 60 -7.25 3.61 33.07
CA GLN A 60 -8.28 2.88 33.83
C GLN A 60 -9.71 3.03 33.31
N SER A 61 -10.00 3.97 32.41
CA SER A 61 -11.39 4.20 31.96
C SER A 61 -11.70 3.62 30.57
N ALA A 62 -10.71 3.46 29.69
CA ALA A 62 -10.88 2.84 28.38
C ALA A 62 -10.70 1.32 28.47
N ARG A 63 -9.69 0.87 29.22
CA ARG A 63 -9.40 -0.56 29.46
C ARG A 63 -10.56 -1.29 30.14
N ASP A 64 -11.18 -0.66 31.15
CA ASP A 64 -12.35 -1.22 31.84
C ASP A 64 -13.60 -1.26 30.95
N PHE A 65 -13.71 -0.39 29.93
CA PHE A 65 -14.83 -0.39 28.98
C PHE A 65 -14.62 -1.42 27.88
N VAL A 66 -13.40 -1.55 27.37
CA VAL A 66 -13.00 -2.57 26.39
C VAL A 66 -13.06 -3.97 27.01
N GLU A 67 -12.54 -4.18 28.23
CA GLU A 67 -12.67 -5.48 28.93
C GLU A 67 -14.13 -5.80 29.31
N ALA A 68 -14.98 -4.79 29.54
CA ALA A 68 -16.40 -5.00 29.82
C ALA A 68 -17.24 -5.29 28.58
N GLU A 69 -17.01 -4.62 27.44
CA GLU A 69 -17.71 -4.89 26.18
C GLU A 69 -17.15 -6.11 25.43
N MET A 70 -15.86 -6.44 25.58
CA MET A 70 -15.24 -7.62 24.96
C MET A 70 -15.48 -8.94 25.72
N SER A 71 -16.28 -8.93 26.79
CA SER A 71 -16.87 -10.15 27.35
C SER A 71 -18.03 -10.71 26.48
N SER A 72 -18.27 -10.08 25.34
CA SER A 72 -19.23 -10.46 24.30
C SER A 72 -18.69 -11.57 23.38
N PRO A 73 -19.54 -12.50 22.90
CA PRO A 73 -19.20 -13.48 21.85
C PRO A 73 -18.80 -12.86 20.49
N GLU A 74 -18.64 -11.53 20.40
CA GLU A 74 -18.15 -10.80 19.22
C GLU A 74 -16.64 -10.98 18.98
N ALA A 75 -15.85 -11.38 19.99
CA ALA A 75 -14.42 -11.71 19.82
C ALA A 75 -14.16 -13.17 19.37
N GLU A 76 -15.18 -14.05 19.32
CA GLU A 76 -15.01 -15.46 18.94
C GLU A 76 -14.92 -15.71 17.41
N GLY A 77 -14.68 -14.66 16.61
CA GLY A 77 -14.68 -14.69 15.15
C GLY A 77 -13.32 -14.56 14.46
N LEU A 78 -12.19 -14.60 15.19
CA LEU A 78 -10.87 -14.27 14.64
C LEU A 78 -10.22 -15.48 13.94
N GLY A 79 -10.71 -15.76 12.73
CA GLY A 79 -10.26 -16.85 11.87
C GLY A 79 -9.36 -16.37 10.74
N GLY A 80 -8.07 -16.15 11.00
CA GLY A 80 -7.01 -16.07 9.98
C GLY A 80 -7.37 -15.30 8.72
N SER A 81 -7.80 -14.04 8.86
CA SER A 81 -8.06 -13.15 7.73
C SER A 81 -6.78 -12.85 6.93
N LEU A 82 -6.96 -12.45 5.67
CA LEU A 82 -5.90 -12.18 4.71
C LEU A 82 -5.51 -10.70 4.64
N THR A 83 -6.29 -9.86 5.31
CA THR A 83 -6.17 -8.41 5.47
C THR A 83 -6.32 -8.09 6.96
N ASN A 84 -5.99 -6.86 7.35
CA ASN A 84 -6.29 -6.39 8.71
C ASN A 84 -7.80 -6.48 8.97
N GLU A 85 -8.17 -6.76 10.21
CA GLU A 85 -9.55 -6.70 10.66
C GLU A 85 -9.76 -5.35 11.38
N LEU A 86 -10.84 -4.66 11.01
CA LEU A 86 -11.20 -3.36 11.56
C LEU A 86 -12.53 -3.48 12.30
N VAL A 87 -12.58 -3.02 13.54
CA VAL A 87 -13.79 -2.99 14.36
C VAL A 87 -14.00 -1.57 14.86
N GLU A 88 -15.07 -0.92 14.42
CA GLU A 88 -15.50 0.37 14.99
C GLU A 88 -16.15 0.15 16.36
N THR A 89 -15.74 0.94 17.35
CA THR A 89 -16.28 0.90 18.71
C THR A 89 -17.38 1.93 18.90
N GLN A 90 -18.24 1.74 19.90
CA GLN A 90 -19.27 2.74 20.27
C GLN A 90 -18.67 4.04 20.83
N ALA A 91 -17.38 4.03 21.18
CA ALA A 91 -16.67 5.19 21.71
C ALA A 91 -16.11 6.12 20.62
N GLY A 92 -16.30 5.78 19.33
CA GLY A 92 -15.74 6.56 18.22
C GLY A 92 -14.25 6.27 18.02
N THR A 93 -13.85 5.01 18.20
CA THR A 93 -12.49 4.53 17.92
C THR A 93 -12.54 3.36 16.95
N VAL A 94 -11.42 3.08 16.28
CA VAL A 94 -11.26 1.92 15.40
C VAL A 94 -10.18 1.00 15.98
N LEU A 95 -10.52 -0.26 16.23
CA LEU A 95 -9.55 -1.29 16.58
C LEU A 95 -9.07 -1.96 15.29
N LYS A 96 -7.76 -1.94 15.06
CA LYS A 96 -7.09 -2.58 13.93
C LYS A 96 -6.28 -3.79 14.43
N GLU A 97 -6.73 -4.99 14.07
CA GLU A 97 -5.97 -6.21 14.28
C GLU A 97 -5.09 -6.50 13.07
N PHE A 98 -3.78 -6.58 13.31
CA PHE A 98 -2.80 -6.82 12.26
C PHE A 98 -2.81 -8.29 11.85
N CYS A 99 -3.05 -8.55 10.58
CA CYS A 99 -2.93 -9.90 10.05
C CYS A 99 -1.48 -10.43 10.26
N ALA A 100 -1.35 -11.63 10.83
CA ALA A 100 -0.05 -12.28 11.02
C ALA A 100 0.64 -12.72 9.72
N ARG A 101 -0.07 -12.70 8.58
CA ARG A 101 0.45 -13.07 7.25
C ARG A 101 -0.20 -12.21 6.15
N PRO A 102 0.11 -10.90 6.09
CA PRO A 102 -0.56 -10.00 5.17
C PRO A 102 -0.28 -10.42 3.71
N LYS A 103 -1.32 -10.59 2.89
CA LYS A 103 -1.15 -10.92 1.46
C LYS A 103 -0.38 -9.86 0.68
N MET A 104 -0.44 -8.60 1.12
CA MET A 104 0.34 -7.52 0.50
C MET A 104 1.84 -7.75 0.64
N ALA A 105 2.32 -8.42 1.70
CA ALA A 105 3.71 -8.87 1.75
C ALA A 105 4.05 -9.80 0.58
N TYR A 106 3.12 -10.64 0.10
CA TYR A 106 3.33 -11.50 -1.07
C TYR A 106 3.25 -10.76 -2.41
N VAL A 107 2.38 -9.76 -2.55
CA VAL A 107 2.29 -8.92 -3.77
C VAL A 107 3.51 -7.99 -3.87
N GLN A 108 3.89 -7.37 -2.75
CA GLN A 108 5.14 -6.63 -2.61
C GLN A 108 6.34 -7.55 -2.86
N MET A 109 6.31 -8.80 -2.39
CA MET A 109 7.35 -9.81 -2.68
C MET A 109 7.48 -10.10 -4.18
N LEU A 110 6.38 -10.21 -4.92
CA LEU A 110 6.41 -10.40 -6.38
C LEU A 110 6.89 -9.14 -7.13
N GLY A 111 6.59 -7.95 -6.60
CA GLY A 111 7.07 -6.68 -7.13
C GLY A 111 8.55 -6.37 -6.81
N ARG A 112 9.05 -6.84 -5.66
CA ARG A 112 10.43 -6.64 -5.16
C ARG A 112 11.44 -7.68 -5.66
N ILE A 113 11.05 -8.59 -6.56
CA ILE A 113 11.97 -9.56 -7.19
C ILE A 113 13.22 -8.90 -7.83
N PRO A 114 13.17 -7.67 -8.39
CA PRO A 114 14.38 -7.03 -8.90
C PRO A 114 15.37 -6.56 -7.82
N SER A 115 14.93 -6.36 -6.56
CA SER A 115 15.74 -5.74 -5.49
C SER A 115 16.13 -6.66 -4.34
N PHE A 116 15.65 -7.92 -4.26
CA PHE A 116 16.05 -8.95 -3.28
C PHE A 116 16.03 -8.56 -1.78
N ASN A 117 15.54 -7.38 -1.40
CA ASN A 117 15.31 -7.01 0.00
C ASN A 117 13.87 -7.34 0.38
N LEU A 118 13.66 -8.61 0.74
CA LEU A 118 12.42 -9.11 1.32
C LEU A 118 12.49 -8.95 2.84
N GLU A 119 12.36 -7.73 3.32
CA GLU A 119 12.12 -7.50 4.75
C GLU A 119 10.64 -7.76 5.02
N TYR A 120 10.37 -8.87 5.69
CA TYR A 120 9.08 -9.13 6.30
C TYR A 120 8.86 -8.08 7.38
N GLN A 121 7.85 -7.22 7.21
CA GLN A 121 7.48 -6.27 8.25
C GLN A 121 6.60 -6.97 9.28
N ASP A 122 7.14 -7.12 10.49
CA ASP A 122 6.36 -7.56 11.65
C ASP A 122 5.38 -6.47 12.13
N GLN A 123 4.54 -6.83 13.09
CA GLN A 123 3.54 -5.93 13.66
C GLN A 123 4.19 -4.67 14.26
N GLU A 124 5.31 -4.83 14.97
CA GLU A 124 6.01 -3.70 15.59
C GLU A 124 6.51 -2.70 14.54
N SER A 125 7.07 -3.18 13.44
CA SER A 125 7.51 -2.34 12.32
C SER A 125 6.34 -1.60 11.67
N ARG A 126 5.20 -2.28 11.47
CA ARG A 126 3.98 -1.69 10.89
C ARG A 126 3.40 -0.59 11.79
N ILE A 127 3.43 -0.78 13.10
CA ILE A 127 2.98 0.24 14.08
C ILE A 127 3.91 1.45 14.05
N ARG A 128 5.23 1.24 14.04
CA ARG A 128 6.20 2.34 13.92
C ARG A 128 6.02 3.12 12.61
N ASN A 129 5.64 2.46 11.52
CA ASN A 129 5.35 3.13 10.25
C ASN A 129 4.12 4.03 10.35
N GLU A 130 3.05 3.60 11.05
CA GLU A 130 1.88 4.44 11.32
C GLU A 130 2.26 5.69 12.15
N GLU A 131 3.08 5.53 13.20
CA GLU A 131 3.59 6.64 14.01
C GLU A 131 4.44 7.61 13.18
N THR A 132 5.32 7.08 12.33
CA THR A 132 6.22 7.87 11.47
C THR A 132 5.41 8.63 10.43
N PHE A 133 4.43 7.97 9.79
CA PHE A 133 3.53 8.59 8.84
C PHE A 133 2.75 9.76 9.46
N ARG A 134 2.22 9.57 10.67
CA ARG A 134 1.53 10.64 11.40
C ARG A 134 2.44 11.83 11.66
N GLN A 135 3.65 11.60 12.16
CA GLN A 135 4.63 12.66 12.38
C GLN A 135 4.98 13.39 11.09
N TYR A 136 5.13 12.65 10.00
CA TYR A 136 5.46 13.21 8.69
C TYR A 136 4.35 14.11 8.12
N THR A 137 3.09 13.81 8.45
CA THR A 137 1.91 14.54 7.95
C THR A 137 1.43 15.67 8.85
N GLU A 138 2.08 15.94 10.00
CA GLU A 138 1.67 17.00 10.94
C GLU A 138 1.60 18.41 10.29
N ASP A 139 2.47 18.66 9.32
CA ASP A 139 2.53 19.94 8.56
C ASP A 139 1.81 19.88 7.21
N MET A 140 1.12 18.78 6.90
CA MET A 140 0.35 18.59 5.67
C MET A 140 -1.14 18.87 5.90
N ASP A 141 -1.84 19.31 4.85
CA ASP A 141 -3.28 19.53 4.89
C ASP A 141 -4.03 18.20 4.67
N ILE A 142 -3.73 17.21 5.52
CA ILE A 142 -4.36 15.89 5.51
C ILE A 142 -4.61 15.40 6.94
N GLU A 143 -5.78 14.82 7.18
CA GLU A 143 -6.12 14.22 8.46
C GLU A 143 -5.63 12.77 8.53
N VAL A 144 -5.00 12.41 9.64
CA VAL A 144 -4.50 11.05 9.91
C VAL A 144 -4.95 10.69 11.32
N PRO A 145 -5.46 9.47 11.57
CA PRO A 145 -5.99 9.12 12.88
C PRO A 145 -4.89 9.07 13.94
N ASP A 146 -5.21 9.57 15.14
CA ASP A 146 -4.34 9.42 16.30
C ASP A 146 -4.28 7.96 16.77
N ILE A 147 -3.09 7.48 17.12
CA ILE A 147 -2.92 6.21 17.84
C ILE A 147 -3.23 6.46 19.31
N LEU A 148 -4.30 5.85 19.79
CA LEU A 148 -4.80 6.02 21.16
C LEU A 148 -4.20 4.98 22.12
N GLY A 149 -3.89 3.78 21.61
CA GLY A 149 -3.29 2.70 22.39
C GLY A 149 -2.78 1.56 21.52
N VAL A 150 -1.75 0.86 22.01
CA VAL A 150 -1.19 -0.33 21.39
C VAL A 150 -1.31 -1.50 22.37
N GLN A 151 -1.90 -2.60 21.91
CA GLN A 151 -2.12 -3.83 22.66
C GLN A 151 -1.47 -5.00 21.91
N ASP A 152 -1.31 -6.16 22.58
CA ASP A 152 -0.63 -7.32 22.00
C ASP A 152 -1.26 -7.77 20.67
N GLU A 153 -2.59 -7.67 20.54
CA GLU A 153 -3.34 -8.19 19.40
C GLU A 153 -3.91 -7.10 18.47
N TYR A 154 -4.01 -5.85 18.92
CA TYR A 154 -4.60 -4.77 18.14
C TYR A 154 -4.00 -3.41 18.46
N VAL A 155 -4.28 -2.43 17.61
CA VAL A 155 -4.00 -1.01 17.85
C VAL A 155 -5.29 -0.23 17.76
N GLU A 156 -5.49 0.66 18.72
CA GLU A 156 -6.65 1.54 18.79
C GLU A 156 -6.32 2.89 18.15
N PHE A 157 -7.16 3.29 17.21
CA PHE A 157 -7.06 4.55 16.47
C PHE A 157 -8.28 5.44 16.73
N GLU A 158 -8.09 6.75 16.64
CA GLU A 158 -9.19 7.70 16.50
C GLU A 158 -9.99 7.41 15.22
N THR A 159 -11.31 7.49 15.29
CA THR A 159 -12.15 7.50 14.07
C THR A 159 -12.04 8.86 13.39
N LEU A 160 -11.67 8.87 12.12
CA LEU A 160 -11.77 10.09 11.31
C LEU A 160 -13.24 10.34 10.90
N ASP A 161 -13.68 11.60 10.96
CA ASP A 161 -14.95 12.00 10.38
C ASP A 161 -14.86 11.95 8.85
N GLY A 162 -15.93 11.52 8.17
CA GLY A 162 -16.02 11.61 6.71
C GLY A 162 -16.58 10.39 6.03
N THR A 163 -16.47 10.37 4.71
CA THR A 163 -16.88 9.25 3.86
C THR A 163 -15.65 8.64 3.21
N ASN A 164 -15.57 7.30 3.22
CA ASN A 164 -14.55 6.59 2.46
C ASN A 164 -14.59 7.00 0.98
N MET A 165 -13.44 7.28 0.39
CA MET A 165 -13.36 7.85 -0.97
C MET A 165 -14.04 6.97 -2.02
N ASN A 166 -14.01 5.64 -1.90
CA ASN A 166 -14.74 4.78 -2.83
C ASN A 166 -16.25 4.99 -2.74
N THR A 167 -16.81 5.05 -1.53
CA THR A 167 -18.23 5.34 -1.33
C THR A 167 -18.58 6.74 -1.83
N TYR A 168 -17.73 7.73 -1.53
CA TYR A 168 -17.91 9.10 -2.01
C TYR A 168 -17.95 9.16 -3.53
N LEU A 169 -16.98 8.57 -4.24
CA LEU A 169 -16.92 8.65 -5.70
C LEU A 169 -18.09 7.97 -6.40
N ASN A 170 -18.68 6.92 -5.81
CA ASN A 170 -19.89 6.29 -6.36
C ASN A 170 -21.18 7.11 -6.13
N GLN A 171 -21.10 8.22 -5.39
CA GLN A 171 -22.23 9.12 -5.12
C GLN A 171 -21.99 10.54 -5.65
N ALA A 172 -20.72 10.88 -5.91
CA ALA A 172 -20.28 12.16 -6.41
C ALA A 172 -20.74 12.44 -7.84
N SER A 173 -20.97 13.72 -8.13
CA SER A 173 -21.03 14.23 -9.50
C SER A 173 -19.67 14.17 -10.20
N ASP A 174 -19.65 14.34 -11.52
CA ASP A 174 -18.40 14.37 -12.29
C ASP A 174 -17.46 15.48 -11.81
N ASP A 175 -18.00 16.66 -11.47
CA ASP A 175 -17.22 17.80 -10.97
C ASP A 175 -16.61 17.48 -9.58
N GLU A 176 -17.41 16.91 -8.67
CA GLU A 176 -16.94 16.48 -7.34
C GLU A 176 -15.88 15.37 -7.43
N ALA A 177 -16.06 14.39 -8.32
CA ALA A 177 -15.09 13.33 -8.55
C ALA A 177 -13.78 13.88 -9.13
N TYR A 178 -13.86 14.86 -10.04
CA TYR A 178 -12.70 15.55 -10.58
C TYR A 178 -11.93 16.32 -9.50
N GLU A 179 -12.63 17.12 -8.67
CA GLU A 179 -12.02 17.86 -7.55
C GLU A 179 -11.34 16.91 -6.53
N ALA A 180 -11.98 15.79 -6.21
CA ALA A 180 -11.36 14.76 -5.37
C ALA A 180 -10.10 14.17 -6.01
N GLY A 181 -10.10 14.02 -7.34
CA GLY A 181 -8.93 13.64 -8.11
C GLY A 181 -7.78 14.63 -7.95
N GLU A 182 -8.07 15.94 -8.09
CA GLU A 182 -7.07 17.01 -7.91
C GLU A 182 -6.47 16.97 -6.49
N LEU A 183 -7.29 16.83 -5.45
CA LEU A 183 -6.83 16.75 -4.06
C LEU A 183 -5.86 15.59 -3.83
N VAL A 184 -6.24 14.38 -4.26
CA VAL A 184 -5.39 13.18 -4.11
C VAL A 184 -4.14 13.28 -4.98
N GLY A 185 -4.26 13.86 -6.17
CA GLY A 185 -3.14 14.07 -7.10
C GLY A 185 -2.08 15.00 -6.55
N GLY A 186 -2.50 16.15 -6.00
CA GLY A 186 -1.60 17.11 -5.36
C GLY A 186 -0.91 16.53 -4.13
N PHE A 187 -1.67 15.88 -3.25
CA PHE A 187 -1.12 15.20 -2.08
C PHE A 187 -0.04 14.17 -2.44
N LEU A 188 -0.31 13.30 -3.42
CA LEU A 188 0.64 12.26 -3.80
C LEU A 188 1.86 12.84 -4.54
N ALA A 189 1.70 13.93 -5.29
CA ALA A 189 2.81 14.61 -5.94
C ALA A 189 3.80 15.16 -4.90
N ASP A 190 3.28 15.85 -3.89
CA ASP A 190 4.07 16.43 -2.80
C ASP A 190 4.84 15.35 -2.01
N LEU A 191 4.22 14.19 -1.78
CA LEU A 191 4.87 13.05 -1.14
C LEU A 191 5.98 12.47 -2.00
N HIS A 192 5.68 12.17 -3.26
CA HIS A 192 6.64 11.54 -4.16
C HIS A 192 7.82 12.47 -4.51
N GLU A 193 7.64 13.79 -4.49
CA GLU A 193 8.74 14.75 -4.64
C GLU A 193 9.71 14.72 -3.45
N LYS A 194 9.24 14.36 -2.26
CA LYS A 194 10.03 14.23 -1.03
C LYS A 194 10.59 12.83 -0.79
N ASP A 195 10.59 11.99 -1.82
CA ASP A 195 11.04 10.59 -1.72
C ASP A 195 10.26 9.79 -0.66
N VAL A 196 8.93 9.94 -0.63
CA VAL A 196 8.05 9.16 0.25
C VAL A 196 7.07 8.33 -0.58
N ALA A 197 6.68 7.15 -0.07
CA ALA A 197 5.66 6.27 -0.65
C ALA A 197 4.93 5.46 0.43
N PHE A 198 3.72 4.99 0.13
CA PHE A 198 2.93 4.10 1.00
C PHE A 198 3.05 2.63 0.62
N THR A 199 3.40 2.32 -0.62
CA THR A 199 3.49 0.99 -1.25
C THR A 199 2.21 0.14 -1.29
N ASP A 200 1.16 0.51 -0.55
CA ASP A 200 -0.21 -0.02 -0.62
C ASP A 200 -1.24 1.11 -0.69
N LEU A 201 -0.99 2.11 -1.54
CA LEU A 201 -1.91 3.23 -1.73
C LEU A 201 -3.19 2.78 -2.44
N ARG A 202 -4.33 2.74 -1.74
CA ARG A 202 -5.64 2.41 -2.33
C ARG A 202 -6.61 3.56 -2.14
N ILE A 203 -7.58 3.69 -3.05
CA ILE A 203 -8.62 4.71 -2.93
C ILE A 203 -9.41 4.56 -1.63
N ASN A 204 -9.61 3.32 -1.17
CA ASN A 204 -10.28 3.03 0.11
C ASN A 204 -9.49 3.49 1.35
N ASN A 205 -8.21 3.84 1.21
CA ASN A 205 -7.42 4.38 2.31
C ASN A 205 -7.63 5.89 2.47
N PHE A 206 -8.29 6.55 1.50
CA PHE A 206 -8.65 7.96 1.60
C PHE A 206 -10.05 8.15 2.17
N MET A 207 -10.21 9.23 2.90
CA MET A 207 -11.46 9.76 3.39
C MET A 207 -11.65 11.19 2.91
N ILE A 208 -12.90 11.60 2.73
CA ILE A 208 -13.22 13.00 2.41
C ILE A 208 -14.28 13.52 3.38
N ASN A 209 -14.06 14.73 3.87
CA ASN A 209 -14.95 15.41 4.80
C ASN A 209 -14.95 16.93 4.55
N GLU A 210 -15.65 17.68 5.40
CA GLU A 210 -15.74 19.15 5.27
C GLU A 210 -14.40 19.88 5.47
N ARG A 211 -13.42 19.23 6.11
CA ARG A 211 -12.08 19.75 6.40
C ARG A 211 -11.08 19.42 5.29
N GLY A 212 -11.37 18.44 4.44
CA GLY A 212 -10.56 18.09 3.28
C GLY A 212 -10.32 16.59 3.16
N LEU A 213 -9.07 16.24 2.94
CA LEU A 213 -8.62 14.87 2.73
C LEU A 213 -8.22 14.24 4.07
N GLY A 214 -8.64 13.00 4.30
CA GLY A 214 -8.12 12.14 5.36
C GLY A 214 -7.44 10.91 4.75
N PHE A 215 -6.49 10.33 5.48
CA PHE A 215 -5.81 9.10 5.11
C PHE A 215 -5.71 8.15 6.29
N VAL A 216 -5.99 6.89 6.02
CA VAL A 216 -5.86 5.77 6.97
C VAL A 216 -4.92 4.72 6.40
N ASP A 217 -4.40 3.84 7.25
CA ASP A 217 -3.58 2.68 6.85
C ASP A 217 -2.19 3.09 6.29
N GLY A 218 -1.37 3.73 7.13
CA GLY A 218 0.02 4.12 6.86
C GLY A 218 1.05 3.05 7.21
N GLU A 219 0.62 1.81 7.45
CA GLU A 219 1.48 0.72 7.96
C GLU A 219 2.65 0.30 7.05
N TYR A 220 2.58 0.62 5.76
CA TYR A 220 3.65 0.35 4.77
C TYR A 220 4.35 1.63 4.29
N PHE A 221 4.17 2.74 5.01
CA PHE A 221 4.85 4.00 4.77
C PHE A 221 6.37 3.82 4.74
N SER A 222 7.02 4.46 3.77
CA SER A 222 8.46 4.46 3.61
C SER A 222 8.96 5.88 3.33
N GLU A 223 9.87 6.35 4.17
CA GLU A 223 10.78 7.43 3.84
C GLU A 223 11.88 6.91 2.89
N ASP A 224 12.54 7.81 2.17
CA ASP A 224 13.56 7.48 1.16
C ASP A 224 13.11 6.44 0.10
N ALA A 225 11.82 6.50 -0.26
CA ALA A 225 11.15 5.58 -1.15
C ALA A 225 11.84 5.53 -2.52
N SER A 226 12.13 4.31 -2.96
CA SER A 226 12.68 4.05 -4.28
C SER A 226 11.69 4.43 -5.39
N SER A 227 12.19 4.61 -6.61
CA SER A 227 11.32 4.82 -7.77
C SER A 227 10.30 3.69 -7.96
N TRP A 228 10.64 2.47 -7.55
CA TRP A 228 9.72 1.33 -7.64
C TRP A 228 8.58 1.42 -6.65
N GLU A 229 8.83 1.88 -5.42
CA GLU A 229 7.81 2.02 -4.38
C GLU A 229 6.78 3.09 -4.74
N LYS A 230 7.23 4.21 -5.31
CA LYS A 230 6.35 5.23 -5.88
C LYS A 230 5.51 4.69 -7.04
N LYS A 231 6.07 3.80 -7.86
CA LYS A 231 5.31 3.10 -8.92
C LYS A 231 4.28 2.13 -8.36
N MET A 232 4.59 1.47 -7.24
CA MET A 232 3.63 0.61 -6.55
C MET A 232 2.43 1.40 -6.08
N ASP A 233 2.61 2.59 -5.51
CA ASP A 233 1.51 3.49 -5.14
C ASP A 233 0.61 3.80 -6.33
N MET A 234 1.20 4.13 -7.48
CA MET A 234 0.45 4.38 -8.71
C MET A 234 -0.34 3.15 -9.16
N ILE A 235 0.29 1.97 -9.15
CA ILE A 235 -0.34 0.72 -9.56
C ILE A 235 -1.51 0.38 -8.64
N THR A 236 -1.32 0.42 -7.31
CA THR A 236 -2.36 0.06 -6.35
C THR A 236 -3.51 1.06 -6.35
N MET A 237 -3.22 2.35 -6.46
CA MET A 237 -4.22 3.41 -6.46
C MET A 237 -5.07 3.34 -7.72
N ILE A 238 -4.45 3.26 -8.90
CA ILE A 238 -5.20 3.13 -10.16
C ILE A 238 -5.98 1.81 -10.20
N SER A 239 -5.40 0.72 -9.68
CA SER A 239 -6.06 -0.60 -9.61
C SER A 239 -7.33 -0.52 -8.77
N SER A 240 -7.27 0.14 -7.61
CA SER A 240 -8.43 0.36 -6.74
C SER A 240 -9.44 1.34 -7.32
N LEU A 241 -9.00 2.41 -7.98
CA LEU A 241 -9.88 3.41 -8.61
C LEU A 241 -10.73 2.80 -9.73
N LYS A 242 -10.18 1.84 -10.50
CA LYS A 242 -10.93 1.10 -11.53
C LYS A 242 -12.15 0.34 -10.97
N GLN A 243 -12.27 0.16 -9.66
CA GLN A 243 -13.39 -0.52 -9.02
C GLN A 243 -14.60 0.39 -8.76
N VAL A 244 -14.47 1.69 -9.02
CA VAL A 244 -15.54 2.71 -8.92
C VAL A 244 -16.39 2.73 -10.20
N GLU A 245 -17.61 3.26 -10.14
CA GLU A 245 -18.43 3.56 -11.32
C GLU A 245 -17.66 4.30 -12.44
N SER A 246 -17.97 3.96 -13.69
CA SER A 246 -17.16 4.33 -14.87
C SER A 246 -16.99 5.84 -15.06
N GLU A 247 -18.06 6.64 -14.89
CA GLU A 247 -17.96 8.08 -15.14
C GLU A 247 -17.18 8.78 -14.01
N ALA A 248 -17.47 8.46 -12.75
CA ALA A 248 -16.68 8.95 -11.62
C ALA A 248 -15.19 8.55 -11.71
N TYR A 249 -14.90 7.32 -12.15
CA TYR A 249 -13.52 6.87 -12.42
C TYR A 249 -12.82 7.77 -13.44
N LYS A 250 -13.48 8.12 -14.56
CA LYS A 250 -12.89 8.97 -15.60
C LYS A 250 -12.65 10.38 -15.10
N SER A 251 -13.64 10.96 -14.41
CA SER A 251 -13.59 12.32 -13.87
C SER A 251 -12.49 12.45 -12.81
N PHE A 252 -12.43 11.53 -11.85
CA PHE A 252 -11.35 11.48 -10.86
C PHE A 252 -9.98 11.31 -11.52
N ARG A 253 -9.83 10.35 -12.44
CA ARG A 253 -8.56 10.12 -13.13
C ARG A 253 -8.11 11.35 -13.91
N HIS A 254 -9.04 12.16 -14.42
CA HIS A 254 -8.73 13.40 -15.10
C HIS A 254 -8.16 14.45 -14.14
N GLY A 255 -8.82 14.72 -13.01
CA GLY A 255 -8.34 15.66 -12.00
C GLY A 255 -7.01 15.21 -11.39
N PHE A 256 -6.90 13.92 -11.06
CA PHE A 256 -5.67 13.34 -10.54
C PHE A 256 -4.47 13.56 -11.47
N LYS A 257 -4.63 13.31 -12.78
CA LYS A 257 -3.56 13.52 -13.77
C LYS A 257 -3.15 14.98 -13.91
N GLN A 258 -4.08 15.91 -13.67
CA GLN A 258 -3.80 17.34 -13.78
C GLN A 258 -2.85 17.78 -12.67
N GLU A 259 -3.10 17.38 -11.43
CA GLU A 259 -2.30 17.78 -10.27
C GLU A 259 -1.06 16.90 -10.06
N TYR A 260 -1.20 15.57 -10.16
CA TYR A 260 -0.04 14.67 -10.05
C TYR A 260 0.93 14.80 -11.24
N GLY A 261 0.41 15.28 -12.37
CA GLY A 261 1.08 15.39 -13.67
C GLY A 261 0.85 14.17 -14.56
N GLU A 262 1.13 14.32 -15.87
CA GLU A 262 0.99 13.26 -16.90
C GLU A 262 1.96 12.07 -16.73
N LYS A 263 2.51 11.85 -15.53
CA LYS A 263 3.53 10.85 -15.22
C LYS A 263 2.99 9.43 -15.04
N ILE A 264 1.69 9.19 -15.19
CA ILE A 264 1.16 7.81 -15.17
C ILE A 264 1.72 7.07 -16.37
N ASP A 265 2.72 6.23 -16.13
CA ASP A 265 3.36 5.44 -17.16
C ASP A 265 2.34 4.44 -17.74
N LEU A 266 2.40 4.23 -19.06
CA LEU A 266 1.63 3.18 -19.73
C LEU A 266 1.82 1.83 -19.02
N TYR A 267 3.02 1.58 -18.48
CA TYR A 267 3.32 0.39 -17.70
C TYR A 267 2.45 0.28 -16.43
N GLU A 268 2.33 1.34 -15.63
CA GLU A 268 1.54 1.36 -14.38
C GLU A 268 0.05 1.18 -14.69
N ASP A 269 -0.45 1.85 -15.72
CA ASP A 269 -1.84 1.74 -16.14
C ASP A 269 -2.15 0.35 -16.72
N ALA A 270 -1.21 -0.25 -17.46
CA ALA A 270 -1.33 -1.62 -17.95
C ALA A 270 -1.38 -2.63 -16.80
N ILE A 271 -0.44 -2.57 -15.85
CA ILE A 271 -0.44 -3.49 -14.69
C ILE A 271 -1.71 -3.33 -13.87
N SER A 272 -2.09 -2.10 -13.54
CA SER A 272 -3.30 -1.83 -12.76
C SER A 272 -4.57 -2.35 -13.45
N THR A 273 -4.62 -2.31 -14.79
CA THR A 273 -5.71 -2.87 -15.60
C THR A 273 -5.82 -4.40 -15.41
N PHE A 274 -4.70 -5.12 -15.29
CA PHE A 274 -4.74 -6.56 -15.04
C PHE A 274 -4.99 -6.92 -13.57
N THR A 275 -4.52 -6.10 -12.63
CA THR A 275 -4.64 -6.40 -11.19
C THR A 275 -5.99 -6.00 -10.61
N SER A 276 -6.70 -5.01 -11.17
CA SER A 276 -7.94 -4.49 -10.56
C SER A 276 -9.03 -5.54 -10.34
N PRO A 277 -9.35 -6.46 -11.27
CA PRO A 277 -10.39 -7.45 -11.03
C PRO A 277 -9.91 -8.54 -10.04
N ILE A 278 -8.60 -8.78 -9.97
CA ILE A 278 -7.99 -9.71 -9.02
C ILE A 278 -8.12 -9.16 -7.60
N HIS A 279 -7.83 -7.87 -7.41
CA HIS A 279 -7.97 -7.20 -6.11
C HIS A 279 -9.42 -7.25 -5.63
N ALA A 280 -10.37 -6.77 -6.43
CA ALA A 280 -11.79 -6.75 -6.08
C ALA A 280 -12.33 -8.15 -5.72
N LYS A 281 -11.97 -9.18 -6.52
CA LYS A 281 -12.51 -10.53 -6.33
C LYS A 281 -11.82 -11.34 -5.23
N ILE A 282 -10.49 -11.28 -5.15
CA ILE A 282 -9.72 -12.18 -4.29
C ILE A 282 -9.43 -11.54 -2.93
N LEU A 283 -9.12 -10.24 -2.92
CA LEU A 283 -8.79 -9.52 -1.68
C LEU A 283 -10.05 -9.03 -1.01
N GLU A 284 -10.90 -8.31 -1.75
CA GLU A 284 -12.07 -7.64 -1.19
C GLU A 284 -13.32 -8.52 -1.19
N LYS A 285 -13.36 -9.54 -2.05
CA LYS A 285 -14.52 -10.45 -2.25
C LYS A 285 -15.81 -9.69 -2.59
N ASP A 286 -15.67 -8.53 -3.25
CA ASP A 286 -16.78 -7.65 -3.62
C ASP A 286 -17.15 -7.86 -5.10
N THR A 287 -18.40 -8.26 -5.34
CA THR A 287 -18.89 -8.58 -6.69
C THR A 287 -19.19 -7.33 -7.51
N GLU A 288 -19.66 -6.26 -6.87
CA GLU A 288 -19.99 -5.00 -7.55
C GLU A 288 -18.71 -4.31 -8.03
N ARG A 289 -17.74 -4.17 -7.13
CA ARG A 289 -16.40 -3.66 -7.44
C ARG A 289 -15.70 -4.46 -8.52
N TYR A 290 -15.88 -5.78 -8.53
CA TYR A 290 -15.34 -6.65 -9.57
C TYR A 290 -15.95 -6.40 -10.96
N GLU A 291 -17.27 -6.17 -11.04
CA GLU A 291 -17.93 -5.86 -12.31
C GLU A 291 -17.57 -4.45 -12.81
N ASN A 292 -17.47 -3.47 -11.91
CA ASN A 292 -16.96 -2.14 -12.24
C ASN A 292 -15.53 -2.20 -12.78
N ALA A 293 -14.63 -2.95 -12.11
CA ALA A 293 -13.27 -3.17 -12.57
C ALA A 293 -13.23 -3.75 -14.00
N LYS A 294 -14.06 -4.75 -14.30
CA LYS A 294 -14.14 -5.31 -15.65
C LYS A 294 -14.64 -4.31 -16.69
N ALA A 295 -15.63 -3.49 -16.36
CA ALA A 295 -16.16 -2.47 -17.26
C ALA A 295 -15.08 -1.42 -17.58
N ASN A 296 -14.40 -0.90 -16.56
CA ASN A 296 -13.34 0.09 -16.73
C ASN A 296 -12.11 -0.47 -17.45
N VAL A 297 -11.73 -1.72 -17.20
CA VAL A 297 -10.68 -2.42 -17.97
C VAL A 297 -11.04 -2.51 -19.45
N ARG A 298 -12.29 -2.84 -19.77
CA ARG A 298 -12.74 -2.91 -21.16
C ARG A 298 -12.65 -1.55 -21.85
N ASN A 299 -13.14 -0.50 -21.18
CA ASN A 299 -13.11 0.87 -21.71
C ASN A 299 -11.68 1.33 -21.97
N ASN A 300 -10.76 1.12 -21.01
CA ASN A 300 -9.34 1.45 -21.19
C ASN A 300 -8.70 0.70 -22.36
N LEU A 301 -9.00 -0.60 -22.53
CA LEU A 301 -8.47 -1.40 -23.65
C LEU A 301 -8.99 -0.91 -25.00
N GLU A 302 -10.23 -0.43 -25.06
CA GLU A 302 -10.80 0.19 -26.24
C GLU A 302 -10.11 1.53 -26.56
N GLU A 303 -9.88 2.38 -25.54
CA GLU A 303 -9.12 3.63 -25.69
C GLU A 303 -7.69 3.37 -26.19
N TYR A 304 -6.98 2.38 -25.64
CA TYR A 304 -5.63 2.04 -26.11
C TYR A 304 -5.63 1.57 -27.55
N ARG A 305 -6.58 0.70 -27.92
CA ARG A 305 -6.72 0.24 -29.29
C ARG A 305 -6.92 1.44 -30.22
N ASP A 306 -7.81 2.36 -29.86
CA ASP A 306 -8.15 3.50 -30.70
C ASP A 306 -7.01 4.54 -30.77
N SER A 307 -6.12 4.59 -29.77
CA SER A 307 -4.90 5.43 -29.81
C SER A 307 -3.78 4.91 -30.73
N LEU A 308 -3.83 3.63 -31.11
CA LEU A 308 -2.79 2.95 -31.90
C LEU A 308 -3.07 2.95 -33.42
N PHE A 309 -4.26 3.38 -33.86
CA PHE A 309 -4.70 3.36 -35.25
C PHE A 309 -5.14 4.74 -35.73
#